data_AF-A0A7C5M258-F1
#
_entry.id   AF-A0A7C5M258-F1
#
_cell.length_a   1.000
_cell.length_b   1.000
_cell.length_c   1.000
_cell.angle_alpha   90.00
_cell.angle_beta   90.00
_cell.angle_gamma   90.00
#
_symmetry.space_group_name_H-M   'P 1'
#
loop_
_entity.id
_entity.type
_entity.pdbx_description
1 polymer ?
#
loop_
_entity_poly.entity_id
_entity_poly.type
_entity_poly.pdbx_seq_one_letter_code
_entity_poly.pdbx_strand_id
1 'polypeptide(L)'
;MSTYFCKTGDVPDGTTVIPVKICRPEDIDTVLETLTETQTAYAKSTGFKANRGQLLQLPGDDGQVSHIVFGAGSSGYEGSELLAGKLASDLPRGYYRIDRAPEDWRKNLMAICWGLGAYKFTKYLNNDHTPACLVGDMDDDVCNTVAAIHMGRNLINTPAGDLGPVALQDAAKALAKRYGAEFRAIIGGDLLAENLPLIHAVGRAAHQPPRLIELIWGDEKA
;
A
#
# COMPACT_ATOMS: atom_id res chain seq x y z
N MET A 1 2.24 10.67 -9.71
CA MET A 1 1.14 9.97 -9.02
C MET A 1 1.49 8.50 -8.89
N SER A 2 1.18 7.87 -7.75
CA SER A 2 1.21 6.42 -7.65
C SER A 2 -0.09 5.84 -8.22
N THR A 3 -0.15 4.53 -8.44
CA THR A 3 -1.39 3.86 -8.89
C THR A 3 -2.45 3.74 -7.79
N TYR A 4 -2.08 3.99 -6.54
CA TYR A 4 -2.91 3.77 -5.35
C TYR A 4 -3.27 5.06 -4.59
N PHE A 5 -2.62 6.19 -4.92
CA PHE A 5 -2.97 7.54 -4.41
C PHE A 5 -3.05 8.55 -5.55
N CYS A 6 -4.05 9.42 -5.49
CA CYS A 6 -4.28 10.47 -6.45
C CYS A 6 -4.78 11.73 -5.73
N LYS A 7 -4.28 12.92 -6.10
CA LYS A 7 -4.83 14.17 -5.56
C LYS A 7 -6.19 14.43 -6.21
N THR A 8 -7.04 15.23 -5.56
CA THR A 8 -8.38 15.51 -6.08
C THR A 8 -8.36 16.15 -7.48
N GLY A 9 -7.41 17.06 -7.75
CA GLY A 9 -7.27 17.69 -9.07
C GLY A 9 -6.63 16.82 -10.14
N ASP A 10 -6.13 15.63 -9.77
CA ASP A 10 -5.44 14.70 -10.65
C ASP A 10 -6.34 13.54 -11.12
N VAL A 11 -7.59 13.51 -10.66
CA VAL A 11 -8.59 12.51 -11.09
C VAL A 11 -8.95 12.78 -12.55
N PRO A 12 -8.95 11.76 -13.45
CA PRO A 12 -9.28 11.98 -14.85
C PRO A 12 -10.69 12.53 -15.06
N ASP A 13 -10.84 13.47 -15.99
CA ASP A 13 -12.13 14.10 -16.32
C ASP A 13 -13.21 13.07 -16.65
N GLY A 14 -14.43 13.32 -16.14
CA GLY A 14 -15.57 12.40 -16.31
C GLY A 14 -15.52 11.14 -15.45
N THR A 15 -14.51 10.99 -14.58
CA THR A 15 -14.42 9.86 -13.64
C THR A 15 -15.17 10.15 -12.35
N THR A 16 -16.07 9.24 -11.96
CA THR A 16 -16.76 9.31 -10.67
C THR A 16 -15.81 8.93 -9.53
N VAL A 17 -15.70 9.79 -8.52
CA VAL A 17 -15.02 9.48 -7.26
C VAL A 17 -16.06 8.92 -6.28
N ILE A 18 -15.92 7.65 -5.95
CA ILE A 18 -16.89 6.93 -5.11
C ILE A 18 -16.62 7.25 -3.63
N PRO A 19 -17.56 7.87 -2.91
CA PRO A 19 -17.43 8.13 -1.49
C PRO A 19 -17.46 6.82 -0.68
N VAL A 20 -16.60 6.77 0.32
CA VAL A 20 -16.48 5.67 1.27
C VAL A 20 -16.81 6.16 2.67
N LYS A 21 -17.77 5.51 3.32
CA LYS A 21 -18.16 5.75 4.71
C LYS A 21 -17.77 4.54 5.54
N ILE A 22 -16.81 4.73 6.43
CA ILE A 22 -16.40 3.71 7.40
C ILE A 22 -17.14 3.98 8.71
N CYS A 23 -17.72 2.95 9.31
CA CYS A 23 -18.49 3.09 10.53
C CYS A 23 -18.27 1.96 11.53
N ARG A 24 -18.52 2.31 12.79
CA ARG A 24 -18.61 1.38 13.90
C ARG A 24 -20.06 0.87 14.05
N PRO A 25 -20.29 -0.28 14.72
CA PRO A 25 -21.64 -0.78 15.01
C PRO A 25 -22.54 0.26 15.68
N GLU A 26 -22.00 1.05 16.61
CA GLU A 26 -22.70 2.12 17.33
C GLU A 26 -23.10 3.32 16.45
N ASP A 27 -22.42 3.50 15.31
CA ASP A 27 -22.61 4.65 14.40
C ASP A 27 -23.47 4.29 13.17
N ILE A 28 -23.95 3.05 13.07
CA ILE A 28 -24.55 2.54 11.84
C ILE A 28 -25.74 3.40 11.39
N ASP A 29 -26.64 3.75 12.31
CA ASP A 29 -27.84 4.52 11.98
C ASP A 29 -27.48 5.92 11.48
N THR A 30 -26.55 6.61 12.14
CA THR A 30 -26.04 7.92 11.71
C THR A 30 -25.44 7.86 10.30
N VAL A 31 -24.74 6.78 9.95
CA VAL A 31 -24.20 6.63 8.60
C VAL A 31 -25.30 6.37 7.57
N LEU A 32 -26.26 5.52 7.89
CA LEU A 32 -27.38 5.20 7.00
C LEU A 32 -28.29 6.42 6.77
N GLU A 33 -28.46 7.31 7.74
CA GLU A 33 -29.21 8.57 7.59
C GLU A 33 -28.61 9.51 6.54
N THR A 34 -27.32 9.36 6.21
CA THR A 34 -26.67 10.14 5.15
C THR A 34 -26.86 9.57 3.74
N LEU A 35 -27.55 8.43 3.62
CA LEU A 35 -27.83 7.74 2.37
C LEU A 35 -29.28 7.96 1.94
N THR A 36 -29.58 7.65 0.68
CA THR A 36 -30.97 7.65 0.19
C THR A 36 -31.81 6.55 0.85
N GLU A 37 -33.13 6.69 0.84
CA GLU A 37 -34.05 5.67 1.36
C GLU A 37 -33.82 4.29 0.73
N THR A 38 -33.62 4.24 -0.58
CA THR A 38 -33.33 3.00 -1.32
C THR A 38 -32.01 2.36 -0.85
N GLN A 39 -30.95 3.15 -0.69
CA GLN A 39 -29.66 2.65 -0.21
C GLN A 39 -29.72 2.16 1.23
N THR A 40 -30.44 2.87 2.09
CA THR A 40 -30.66 2.47 3.49
C THR A 40 -31.48 1.18 3.58
N ALA A 41 -32.55 1.05 2.80
CA ALA A 41 -33.33 -0.17 2.71
C ALA A 41 -32.48 -1.34 2.20
N TYR A 42 -31.65 -1.10 1.17
CA TYR A 42 -30.72 -2.10 0.65
C TYR A 42 -29.73 -2.55 1.71
N ALA A 43 -29.04 -1.63 2.40
CA ALA A 43 -28.10 -1.95 3.46
C ALA A 43 -28.73 -2.81 4.56
N LYS A 44 -29.94 -2.46 5.01
CA LYS A 44 -30.69 -3.25 5.99
C LYS A 44 -31.05 -4.64 5.45
N SER A 45 -31.53 -4.74 4.21
CA SER A 45 -31.90 -6.03 3.59
C SER A 45 -30.71 -6.98 3.41
N THR A 46 -29.51 -6.44 3.18
CA THR A 46 -28.26 -7.22 3.08
C THR A 46 -27.67 -7.61 4.43
N GLY A 47 -28.28 -7.19 5.54
CA GLY A 47 -27.79 -7.48 6.88
C GLY A 47 -26.50 -6.73 7.24
N PHE A 48 -26.32 -5.50 6.73
CA PHE A 48 -25.23 -4.65 7.15
C PHE A 48 -25.33 -4.31 8.64
N LYS A 49 -24.26 -4.62 9.40
CA LYS A 49 -24.18 -4.41 10.86
C LYS A 49 -22.88 -3.70 11.28
N ALA A 50 -22.14 -3.16 10.30
CA ALA A 50 -20.80 -2.61 10.49
C ALA A 50 -19.82 -3.60 11.17
N ASN A 51 -20.01 -4.91 10.94
CA ASN A 51 -19.09 -5.93 11.42
C ASN A 51 -17.69 -5.71 10.82
N ARG A 52 -16.66 -6.14 11.55
CA ARG A 52 -15.26 -6.01 11.13
C ARG A 52 -15.04 -6.51 9.69
N GLY A 53 -14.66 -5.62 8.79
CA GLY A 53 -14.36 -5.94 7.40
C GLY A 53 -15.58 -6.18 6.52
N GLN A 54 -16.79 -5.88 6.99
CA GLN A 54 -18.01 -5.99 6.18
C GLN A 54 -18.03 -4.87 5.15
N LEU A 55 -17.96 -5.23 3.87
CA LEU A 55 -18.00 -4.30 2.75
C LEU A 55 -19.37 -4.34 2.09
N LEU A 56 -19.97 -3.16 1.89
CA LEU A 56 -21.21 -3.00 1.14
C LEU A 56 -20.99 -1.99 0.01
N GLN A 57 -21.30 -2.41 -1.22
CA GLN A 57 -21.31 -1.55 -2.40
C GLN A 57 -22.75 -1.19 -2.71
N LEU A 58 -23.08 0.09 -2.62
CA LEU A 58 -24.43 0.59 -2.79
C LEU A 58 -24.65 1.05 -4.24
N PRO A 59 -25.70 0.55 -4.92
CA PRO A 59 -26.02 1.00 -6.27
C PRO A 59 -26.49 2.46 -6.26
N GLY A 60 -26.19 3.19 -7.32
CA GLY A 60 -26.86 4.42 -7.73
C GLY A 60 -28.02 4.13 -8.67
N ASP A 61 -28.73 5.18 -9.07
CA ASP A 61 -29.91 5.07 -9.95
C ASP A 61 -29.56 4.58 -11.37
N ASP A 62 -28.29 4.72 -11.76
CA ASP A 62 -27.73 4.24 -13.03
C ASP A 62 -27.25 2.78 -12.97
N GLY A 63 -27.41 2.11 -11.82
CA GLY A 63 -26.94 0.75 -11.58
C GLY A 63 -25.44 0.62 -11.33
N GLN A 64 -24.69 1.73 -11.32
CA GLN A 64 -23.28 1.75 -10.94
C GLN A 64 -23.12 1.83 -9.42
N VAL A 65 -21.92 1.54 -8.92
CA VAL A 65 -21.62 1.75 -7.49
C VAL A 65 -21.54 3.24 -7.22
N SER A 66 -22.43 3.73 -6.36
CA SER A 66 -22.47 5.15 -5.97
C SER A 66 -21.82 5.41 -4.63
N HIS A 67 -21.83 4.44 -3.70
CA HIS A 67 -21.26 4.58 -2.37
C HIS A 67 -20.67 3.26 -1.88
N ILE A 68 -19.65 3.37 -1.04
CA ILE A 68 -19.13 2.24 -0.26
C ILE A 68 -19.44 2.48 1.21
N VAL A 69 -19.96 1.46 1.89
CA VAL A 69 -20.05 1.44 3.35
C VAL A 69 -19.19 0.29 3.87
N PHE A 70 -18.32 0.58 4.83
CA PHE A 70 -17.38 -0.39 5.37
C PHE A 70 -17.46 -0.47 6.90
N GLY A 71 -17.63 -1.68 7.42
CA GLY A 71 -17.71 -1.95 8.85
C GLY A 71 -16.32 -2.06 9.49
N ALA A 72 -16.03 -1.19 10.43
CA ALA A 72 -14.80 -1.24 11.22
C ALA A 72 -14.87 -2.26 12.38
N GLY A 73 -16.05 -2.77 12.75
CA GLY A 73 -16.23 -3.55 13.98
C GLY A 73 -16.06 -2.70 15.24
N SER A 74 -15.96 -3.30 16.42
CA SER A 74 -15.76 -2.56 17.67
C SER A 74 -14.39 -1.86 17.73
N SER A 75 -14.25 -0.85 18.57
CA SER A 75 -12.97 -0.19 18.84
C SER A 75 -11.90 -1.15 19.37
N GLY A 76 -10.64 -0.77 19.19
CA GLY A 76 -9.47 -1.56 19.59
C GLY A 76 -8.67 -2.09 18.42
N TYR A 77 -7.69 -2.94 18.71
CA TYR A 77 -6.71 -3.42 17.72
C TYR A 77 -7.36 -4.06 16.49
N GLU A 78 -8.38 -4.89 16.71
CA GLU A 78 -9.07 -5.59 15.61
C GLU A 78 -9.90 -4.64 14.72
N GLY A 79 -10.42 -3.55 15.27
CA GLY A 79 -11.20 -2.54 14.54
C GLY A 79 -10.41 -1.28 14.19
N SER A 80 -9.08 -1.38 14.15
CA SER A 80 -8.16 -0.29 13.88
C SER A 80 -8.09 0.04 12.38
N GLU A 81 -7.39 1.14 12.07
CA GLU A 81 -7.12 1.66 10.74
C GLU A 81 -6.44 0.65 9.81
N LEU A 82 -5.85 -0.42 10.37
CA LEU A 82 -5.26 -1.53 9.63
C LEU A 82 -6.25 -2.16 8.63
N LEU A 83 -7.55 -2.12 8.94
CA LEU A 83 -8.60 -2.62 8.06
C LEU A 83 -8.72 -1.84 6.75
N ALA A 84 -8.18 -0.62 6.65
CA ALA A 84 -8.12 0.10 5.39
C ALA A 84 -7.35 -0.66 4.30
N GLY A 85 -6.40 -1.53 4.69
CA GLY A 85 -5.75 -2.43 3.74
C GLY A 85 -6.69 -3.47 3.15
N LYS A 86 -7.56 -4.06 3.98
CA LYS A 86 -8.61 -4.99 3.49
C LYS A 86 -9.60 -4.27 2.58
N LEU A 87 -10.02 -3.07 2.97
CA LEU A 87 -10.89 -2.25 2.14
C LEU A 87 -10.26 -1.99 0.76
N ALA A 88 -9.00 -1.58 0.71
CA ALA A 88 -8.29 -1.35 -0.55
C ALA A 88 -8.13 -2.62 -1.41
N SER A 89 -7.93 -3.79 -0.80
CA SER A 89 -7.77 -5.06 -1.53
C SER A 89 -9.08 -5.63 -2.08
N ASP A 90 -10.21 -5.36 -1.40
CA ASP A 90 -11.52 -5.90 -1.77
C ASP A 90 -12.28 -5.01 -2.75
N LEU A 91 -11.89 -3.73 -2.86
CA LEU A 91 -12.51 -2.80 -3.80
C LEU A 91 -12.05 -3.07 -5.24
N PRO A 92 -12.96 -2.94 -6.23
CA PRO A 92 -12.57 -2.98 -7.63
C PRO A 92 -11.69 -1.78 -8.00
N ARG A 93 -11.13 -1.82 -9.21
CA ARG A 93 -10.47 -0.65 -9.81
C ARG A 93 -11.43 0.53 -9.78
N GLY A 94 -10.98 1.66 -9.25
CA GLY A 94 -11.77 2.88 -9.18
C GLY A 94 -11.06 3.96 -8.37
N TYR A 95 -11.71 5.11 -8.29
CA TYR A 95 -11.26 6.25 -7.48
C TYR A 95 -12.20 6.39 -6.29
N TYR A 96 -11.64 6.40 -5.09
CA TYR A 96 -12.38 6.37 -3.85
C TYR A 96 -11.95 7.50 -2.94
N ARG A 97 -12.88 8.12 -2.21
CA ARG A 97 -12.56 9.13 -1.20
C ARG A 97 -13.17 8.72 0.14
N ILE A 98 -12.39 8.78 1.22
CA ILE A 98 -12.93 8.55 2.56
C ILE A 98 -13.68 9.81 3.01
N ASP A 99 -15.01 9.75 2.99
CA ASP A 99 -15.88 10.85 3.44
C ASP A 99 -16.15 10.79 4.95
N ARG A 100 -16.10 9.59 5.53
CA ARG A 100 -16.24 9.36 6.97
C ARG A 100 -15.35 8.20 7.41
N ALA A 101 -14.68 8.38 8.54
CA ALA A 101 -14.00 7.32 9.28
C ALA A 101 -14.29 7.46 10.79
N PRO A 102 -14.16 6.39 11.58
CA PRO A 102 -14.21 6.46 13.04
C PRO A 102 -13.22 7.50 13.59
N GLU A 103 -13.57 8.21 14.66
CA GLU A 103 -12.73 9.28 15.22
C GLU A 103 -11.39 8.77 15.76
N ASP A 104 -11.35 7.52 16.21
CA ASP A 104 -10.15 6.86 16.69
C ASP A 104 -9.24 6.37 15.54
N TRP A 105 -9.61 6.58 14.28
CA TRP A 105 -8.78 6.26 13.12
C TRP A 105 -7.87 7.43 12.73
N ARG A 106 -6.56 7.24 12.84
CA ARG A 106 -5.55 8.17 12.36
C ARG A 106 -5.44 8.14 10.84
N LYS A 107 -5.65 9.30 10.21
CA LYS A 107 -5.64 9.49 8.75
C LYS A 107 -4.39 8.91 8.08
N ASN A 108 -3.20 9.22 8.60
CA ASN A 108 -1.94 8.80 7.97
C ASN A 108 -1.75 7.28 8.02
N LEU A 109 -2.10 6.63 9.15
CA LEU A 109 -2.03 5.17 9.24
C LEU A 109 -3.06 4.51 8.32
N MET A 110 -4.30 5.01 8.28
CA MET A 110 -5.33 4.54 7.37
C MET A 110 -4.86 4.61 5.91
N ALA A 111 -4.27 5.74 5.50
CA ALA A 111 -3.73 5.92 4.16
C ALA A 111 -2.56 4.96 3.87
N ILE A 112 -1.60 4.82 4.80
CA ILE A 112 -0.52 3.81 4.69
C ILE A 112 -1.13 2.43 4.47
N CYS A 113 -2.08 2.02 5.32
CA CYS A 113 -2.71 0.70 5.24
C CYS A 113 -3.47 0.49 3.93
N TRP A 114 -4.18 1.51 3.41
CA TRP A 114 -4.75 1.48 2.07
C TRP A 114 -3.69 1.18 1.02
N GLY A 115 -2.60 1.96 1.01
CA GLY A 115 -1.48 1.77 0.09
C GLY A 115 -0.85 0.38 0.19
N LEU A 116 -0.76 -0.20 1.40
CA LEU A 116 -0.27 -1.55 1.62
C LEU A 116 -1.23 -2.65 1.14
N GLY A 117 -2.54 -2.40 1.20
CA GLY A 117 -3.58 -3.31 0.71
C GLY A 117 -3.74 -3.30 -0.81
N ALA A 118 -3.46 -2.15 -1.44
CA ALA A 118 -3.42 -1.99 -2.89
C ALA A 118 -2.21 -2.69 -3.57
N TYR A 119 -1.26 -3.22 -2.79
CA TYR A 119 -0.07 -3.89 -3.31
C TYR A 119 -0.41 -5.23 -3.97
N LYS A 120 0.12 -5.44 -5.19
CA LYS A 120 0.18 -6.75 -5.83
C LYS A 120 1.50 -6.91 -6.56
N PHE A 121 2.14 -8.07 -6.37
CA PHE A 121 3.35 -8.40 -7.11
C PHE A 121 2.98 -8.98 -8.47
N THR A 122 3.18 -8.20 -9.54
CA THR A 122 2.73 -8.56 -10.91
C THR A 122 3.86 -8.83 -11.88
N LYS A 123 5.12 -8.79 -11.44
CA LYS A 123 6.32 -8.93 -12.31
C LYS A 123 6.30 -10.16 -13.22
N TYR A 124 5.68 -11.25 -12.79
CA TYR A 124 5.60 -12.53 -13.52
C TYR A 124 4.19 -12.89 -13.98
N LEU A 125 3.24 -11.96 -13.91
CA LEU A 125 1.85 -12.18 -14.28
C LEU A 125 1.53 -11.46 -15.59
N ASN A 126 0.86 -12.17 -16.50
CA ASN A 126 0.22 -11.55 -17.66
C ASN A 126 -1.17 -11.03 -17.25
N ASN A 127 -1.20 -10.02 -16.38
CA ASN A 127 -2.44 -9.30 -16.07
C ASN A 127 -2.21 -7.81 -15.88
N ASP A 128 -3.25 -7.05 -16.19
CA ASP A 128 -3.25 -5.60 -16.04
C ASP A 128 -3.92 -5.26 -14.68
N HIS A 129 -3.15 -5.41 -13.60
CA HIS A 129 -3.66 -5.09 -12.27
C HIS A 129 -3.64 -3.59 -12.03
N THR A 130 -4.82 -2.99 -11.98
CA THR A 130 -5.01 -1.62 -11.48
C THR A 130 -5.70 -1.68 -10.12
N PRO A 131 -5.06 -1.27 -9.01
CA PRO A 131 -5.68 -1.28 -7.69
C PRO A 131 -6.75 -0.19 -7.54
N ALA A 132 -7.52 -0.26 -6.46
CA ALA A 132 -8.33 0.85 -5.99
C ALA A 132 -7.44 2.05 -5.59
N CYS A 133 -7.77 3.23 -6.10
CA CYS A 133 -7.03 4.46 -5.87
C CYS A 133 -7.71 5.30 -4.79
N LEU A 134 -6.99 5.67 -3.73
CA LEU A 134 -7.47 6.60 -2.72
C LEU A 134 -7.20 8.04 -3.17
N VAL A 135 -8.27 8.82 -3.27
CA VAL A 135 -8.27 10.22 -3.65
C VAL A 135 -8.17 11.11 -2.42
N GLY A 136 -7.19 11.99 -2.41
CA GLY A 136 -6.98 13.00 -1.38
C GLY A 136 -5.54 13.51 -1.34
N ASP A 137 -5.30 14.53 -0.53
CA ASP A 137 -3.96 15.04 -0.29
C ASP A 137 -3.26 14.19 0.77
N MET A 138 -2.42 13.25 0.30
CA MET A 138 -1.61 12.40 1.17
C MET A 138 -0.31 13.12 1.52
N ASP A 139 0.10 13.03 2.79
CA ASP A 139 1.41 13.52 3.23
C ASP A 139 2.54 12.80 2.47
N ASP A 140 3.64 13.52 2.24
CA ASP A 140 4.82 12.96 1.58
C ASP A 140 5.39 11.76 2.36
N ASP A 141 5.37 11.80 3.68
CA ASP A 141 5.82 10.70 4.53
C ASP A 141 4.97 9.44 4.36
N VAL A 142 3.66 9.58 4.15
CA VAL A 142 2.76 8.47 3.83
C VAL A 142 3.14 7.87 2.48
N CYS A 143 3.28 8.72 1.46
CA CYS A 143 3.65 8.30 0.11
C CYS A 143 5.01 7.58 0.09
N ASN A 144 6.01 8.15 0.76
CA ASN A 144 7.37 7.61 0.85
C ASN A 144 7.40 6.28 1.61
N THR A 145 6.65 6.17 2.72
CA THR A 145 6.55 4.94 3.51
C THR A 145 5.96 3.81 2.68
N VAL A 146 4.85 4.04 1.98
CA VAL A 146 4.21 3.02 1.14
C VAL A 146 5.14 2.62 -0.02
N ALA A 147 5.77 3.58 -0.70
CA ALA A 147 6.71 3.30 -1.77
C ALA A 147 7.92 2.47 -1.32
N ALA A 148 8.49 2.78 -0.15
CA ALA A 148 9.60 2.02 0.43
C ALA A 148 9.20 0.58 0.77
N ILE A 149 8.02 0.39 1.40
CA ILE A 149 7.51 -0.95 1.73
C ILE A 149 7.22 -1.76 0.46
N HIS A 150 6.63 -1.14 -0.56
CA HIS A 150 6.39 -1.79 -1.86
C HIS A 150 7.71 -2.21 -2.52
N MET A 151 8.74 -1.35 -2.49
CA MET A 151 10.07 -1.70 -2.99
C MET A 151 10.64 -2.92 -2.24
N GLY A 152 10.59 -2.92 -0.91
CA GLY A 152 11.05 -4.06 -0.10
C GLY A 152 10.28 -5.35 -0.43
N ARG A 153 8.95 -5.28 -0.54
CA ARG A 153 8.12 -6.42 -0.92
C ARG A 153 8.43 -6.93 -2.33
N ASN A 154 8.70 -6.04 -3.28
CA ASN A 154 9.08 -6.42 -4.64
C ASN A 154 10.42 -7.18 -4.66
N LEU A 155 11.40 -6.74 -3.86
CA LEU A 155 12.65 -7.47 -3.70
C LEU A 155 12.37 -8.85 -3.09
N ILE A 156 11.72 -8.92 -1.93
CA ILE A 156 11.44 -10.19 -1.23
C ILE A 156 10.65 -11.17 -2.12
N ASN A 157 9.66 -10.70 -2.88
CA ASN A 157 8.83 -11.54 -3.73
C ASN A 157 9.51 -11.93 -5.06
N THR A 158 10.62 -11.31 -5.43
CA THR A 158 11.39 -11.71 -6.62
C THR A 158 12.10 -13.03 -6.32
N PRO A 159 11.85 -14.11 -7.08
CA PRO A 159 12.51 -15.40 -6.87
C PRO A 159 14.03 -15.29 -6.83
N ALA A 160 14.69 -16.10 -6.02
CA ALA A 160 16.14 -16.05 -5.81
C ALA A 160 16.97 -16.19 -7.11
N GLY A 161 16.44 -16.88 -8.13
CA GLY A 161 17.07 -16.96 -9.46
C GLY A 161 17.18 -15.61 -10.18
N ASP A 162 16.24 -14.70 -9.93
CA ASP A 162 16.18 -13.36 -10.53
C ASP A 162 16.66 -12.27 -9.57
N LEU A 163 16.76 -12.57 -8.27
CA LEU A 163 17.29 -11.68 -7.23
C LEU A 163 18.53 -12.26 -6.55
N GLY A 164 19.51 -12.67 -7.34
CA GLY A 164 20.83 -13.01 -6.84
C GLY A 164 21.62 -11.79 -6.33
N PRO A 165 22.82 -12.00 -5.77
CA PRO A 165 23.68 -10.92 -5.29
C PRO A 165 23.87 -9.77 -6.28
N VAL A 166 24.05 -10.05 -7.58
CA VAL A 166 24.19 -9.00 -8.61
C VAL A 166 22.96 -8.11 -8.69
N ALA A 167 21.77 -8.72 -8.81
CA ALA A 167 20.52 -7.97 -8.94
C ALA A 167 20.20 -7.15 -7.68
N LEU A 168 20.50 -7.69 -6.49
CA LEU A 168 20.33 -6.95 -5.24
C LEU A 168 21.27 -5.73 -5.16
N GLN A 169 22.52 -5.87 -5.62
CA GLN A 169 23.45 -4.75 -5.75
C GLN A 169 22.93 -3.68 -6.69
N ASP A 170 22.40 -4.07 -7.85
CA ASP A 170 21.87 -3.13 -8.82
C ASP A 170 20.66 -2.36 -8.28
N ALA A 171 19.79 -3.03 -7.51
CA ALA A 171 18.68 -2.38 -6.82
C ALA A 171 19.19 -1.36 -5.78
N ALA A 172 20.19 -1.71 -4.98
CA ALA A 172 20.80 -0.81 -4.00
C ALA A 172 21.50 0.39 -4.67
N LYS A 173 22.23 0.16 -5.77
CA LYS A 173 22.89 1.21 -6.56
C LYS A 173 21.88 2.17 -7.18
N ALA A 174 20.77 1.66 -7.71
CA ALA A 174 19.69 2.48 -8.24
C ALA A 174 19.05 3.34 -7.15
N LEU A 175 18.85 2.79 -5.95
CA LEU A 175 18.36 3.53 -4.80
C LEU A 175 19.31 4.66 -4.40
N ALA A 176 20.61 4.35 -4.27
CA ALA A 176 21.62 5.33 -3.94
C ALA A 176 21.65 6.49 -4.93
N LYS A 177 21.67 6.17 -6.23
CA LYS A 177 21.63 7.16 -7.30
C LYS A 177 20.39 8.06 -7.22
N ARG A 178 19.23 7.48 -6.90
CA ARG A 178 17.96 8.22 -6.83
C ARG A 178 17.97 9.27 -5.72
N TYR A 179 18.58 8.97 -4.58
CA TYR A 179 18.56 9.84 -3.39
C TYR A 179 19.90 10.55 -3.12
N GLY A 180 20.86 10.44 -4.03
CA GLY A 180 22.18 11.04 -3.89
C GLY A 180 23.02 10.45 -2.75
N ALA A 181 22.79 9.18 -2.40
CA ALA A 181 23.59 8.47 -1.41
C ALA A 181 24.92 8.01 -2.01
N GLU A 182 25.94 7.91 -1.16
CA GLU A 182 27.18 7.21 -1.52
C GLU A 182 26.92 5.71 -1.60
N PHE A 183 27.58 5.07 -2.56
CA PHE A 183 27.45 3.64 -2.81
C PHE A 183 28.83 3.02 -3.00
N ARG A 184 29.10 1.96 -2.22
CA ARG A 184 30.28 1.12 -2.37
C ARG A 184 29.88 -0.34 -2.39
N ALA A 185 30.56 -1.13 -3.20
CA ALA A 185 30.39 -2.58 -3.25
C ALA A 185 31.76 -3.25 -3.21
N ILE A 186 31.94 -4.21 -2.31
CA ILE A 186 33.15 -5.02 -2.17
C ILE A 186 32.79 -6.42 -2.64
N ILE A 187 33.48 -6.95 -3.65
CA ILE A 187 33.02 -8.12 -4.42
C ILE A 187 34.06 -9.22 -4.41
N GLY A 188 33.63 -10.46 -4.16
CA GLY A 188 34.45 -11.65 -4.34
C GLY A 188 35.76 -11.59 -3.53
N GLY A 189 36.90 -11.67 -4.21
CA GLY A 189 38.22 -11.67 -3.57
C GLY A 189 38.55 -10.39 -2.80
N ASP A 190 37.99 -9.25 -3.19
CA ASP A 190 38.23 -7.96 -2.51
C ASP A 190 37.72 -7.99 -1.06
N LEU A 191 36.74 -8.85 -0.76
CA LEU A 191 36.28 -9.10 0.61
C LEU A 191 37.41 -9.60 1.50
N LEU A 192 38.36 -10.38 0.98
CA LEU A 192 39.51 -10.84 1.77
C LEU A 192 40.50 -9.70 2.04
N ALA A 193 40.71 -8.82 1.06
CA ALA A 193 41.57 -7.65 1.21
C ALA A 193 41.02 -6.66 2.26
N GLU A 194 39.69 -6.57 2.37
CA GLU A 194 38.98 -5.71 3.31
C GLU A 194 38.68 -6.39 4.67
N ASN A 195 39.30 -7.55 4.95
CA ASN A 195 39.11 -8.32 6.18
C ASN A 195 37.65 -8.73 6.46
N LEU A 196 36.93 -9.14 5.40
CA LEU A 196 35.56 -9.69 5.41
C LEU A 196 35.53 -11.20 5.05
N PRO A 197 36.33 -12.06 5.71
CA PRO A 197 36.52 -13.45 5.28
C PRO A 197 35.27 -14.33 5.44
N LEU A 198 34.37 -14.00 6.37
CA LEU A 198 33.16 -14.79 6.60
C LEU A 198 32.12 -14.60 5.47
N ILE A 199 31.97 -13.38 4.94
CA ILE A 199 31.10 -13.12 3.78
C ILE A 199 31.63 -13.87 2.56
N HIS A 200 32.94 -13.79 2.32
CA HIS A 200 33.60 -14.55 1.24
C HIS A 200 33.40 -16.06 1.42
N ALA A 201 33.65 -16.59 2.63
CA ALA A 201 33.59 -18.01 2.89
C ALA A 201 32.21 -18.63 2.63
N VAL A 202 31.13 -17.92 2.97
CA VAL A 202 29.76 -18.39 2.75
C VAL A 202 29.38 -18.36 1.28
N GLY A 203 29.71 -17.29 0.56
CA GLY A 203 29.23 -17.11 -0.82
C GLY A 203 30.16 -17.63 -1.93
N ARG A 204 31.41 -18.01 -1.63
CA ARG A 204 32.41 -18.40 -2.65
C ARG A 204 32.00 -19.58 -3.54
N ALA A 205 31.03 -20.40 -3.12
CA ALA A 205 30.57 -21.57 -3.86
C ALA A 205 29.40 -21.27 -4.81
N ALA A 206 28.81 -20.08 -4.74
CA ALA A 206 27.70 -19.69 -5.61
C ALA A 206 28.19 -19.29 -7.02
N HIS A 207 27.30 -19.36 -8.01
CA HIS A 207 27.61 -18.93 -9.38
C HIS A 207 27.91 -17.42 -9.49
N GLN A 208 27.24 -16.62 -8.66
CA GLN A 208 27.51 -15.19 -8.55
C GLN A 208 28.41 -14.93 -7.34
N PRO A 209 29.47 -14.10 -7.48
CA PRO A 209 30.38 -13.83 -6.37
C PRO A 209 29.65 -13.12 -5.21
N PRO A 210 30.02 -13.42 -3.96
CA PRO A 210 29.52 -12.72 -2.79
C PRO A 210 29.91 -11.25 -2.84
N ARG A 211 29.16 -10.42 -2.13
CA ARG A 211 29.42 -8.99 -2.04
C ARG A 211 28.91 -8.41 -0.73
N LEU A 212 29.60 -7.37 -0.27
CA LEU A 212 29.09 -6.44 0.74
C LEU A 212 28.68 -5.16 0.00
N ILE A 213 27.52 -4.61 0.34
CA ILE A 213 27.02 -3.34 -0.19
C ILE A 213 26.96 -2.35 0.97
N GLU A 214 27.55 -1.18 0.77
CA GLU A 214 27.52 -0.06 1.71
C GLU A 214 26.76 1.10 1.06
N LEU A 215 25.83 1.66 1.83
CA LEU A 215 25.03 2.83 1.48
C LEU A 215 25.19 3.86 2.59
N ILE A 216 25.63 5.06 2.25
CA ILE A 216 25.79 6.17 3.20
C ILE A 216 24.98 7.36 2.69
N TRP A 217 24.08 7.86 3.52
CA TRP A 217 23.19 8.96 3.17
C TRP A 217 22.99 9.88 4.37
N GLY A 218 23.02 11.19 4.13
CA GLY A 218 22.93 12.22 5.16
C GLY A 218 24.20 13.07 5.22
N ASP A 219 24.12 14.18 5.96
CA ASP A 219 25.29 15.00 6.28
C ASP A 219 26.02 14.36 7.46
N GLU A 220 27.30 14.09 7.29
CA GLU A 220 28.18 13.53 8.32
C GLU A 220 28.26 14.43 9.58
N LYS A 221 27.82 15.69 9.46
CA LYS A 221 27.87 16.73 10.50
C LYS A 221 26.51 17.25 10.98
N ALA A 222 25.40 16.71 10.45
CA ALA A 222 24.05 17.16 10.85
C ALA A 222 23.63 16.68 12.24
#